data_AF-A0A537P5W9-F1
#
_entry.id   AF-A0A537P5W9-F1
#
_cell.length_a   1.000
_cell.length_b   1.000
_cell.length_c   1.000
_cell.angle_alpha   90.00
_cell.angle_beta   90.00
_cell.angle_gamma   90.00
#
_symmetry.space_group_name_H-M   'P 1'
#
loop_
_entity.id
_entity.type
_entity.pdbx_description
1 polymer ?
#
loop_
_entity_poly.entity_id
_entity_poly.type
_entity_poly.pdbx_seq_one_letter_code
_entity_poly.pdbx_strand_id
1 'polypeptide(L)' 'MQVNEAMTSDVKIANPNQTIRDAARLMAQIDVGVLPVGENDRLVGMITDRDIAIR' A
#
# COMPACT_ATOMS: atom_id res chain seq x y z
N MET A 1 -23.64 3.25 8.92
CA MET A 1 -22.21 3.56 8.81
C MET A 1 -21.82 3.38 7.36
N GLN A 2 -21.47 4.46 6.69
CA GLN A 2 -20.94 4.44 5.33
C GLN A 2 -19.44 4.16 5.37
N VAL A 3 -18.88 3.54 4.32
CA VAL A 3 -17.44 3.21 4.26
C VAL A 3 -16.57 4.46 4.36
N ASN A 4 -16.99 5.56 3.73
CA ASN A 4 -16.29 6.84 3.75
C ASN A 4 -16.24 7.47 5.16
N GLU A 5 -17.11 7.07 6.09
CA GLU A 5 -17.11 7.54 7.48
C GLU A 5 -16.05 6.83 8.34
N ALA A 6 -15.49 5.71 7.86
CA ALA A 6 -14.54 4.88 8.61
C ALA A 6 -13.19 4.66 7.91
N MET A 7 -13.08 4.94 6.61
CA MET A 7 -11.85 4.72 5.85
C MET A 7 -10.76 5.76 6.15
N THR A 8 -9.50 5.33 6.11
CA THR A 8 -8.36 6.26 6.05
C THR A 8 -8.38 7.02 4.72
N SER A 9 -8.41 8.35 4.77
CA SER A 9 -8.55 9.20 3.57
C SER A 9 -7.20 9.60 2.95
N ASP A 10 -6.15 9.77 3.77
CA ASP A 10 -4.80 10.08 3.31
C ASP A 10 -3.98 8.79 3.21
N VAL A 11 -4.03 8.16 2.03
CA VAL A 11 -3.41 6.86 1.77
C VAL A 11 -2.16 7.04 0.91
N LYS A 12 -1.05 6.43 1.32
CA LYS A 12 0.14 6.32 0.46
C LYS A 12 -0.06 5.20 -0.57
N ILE A 13 0.27 5.50 -1.82
CA ILE A 13 0.16 4.58 -2.95
C ILE A 13 1.57 4.27 -3.44
N ALA A 14 1.90 2.98 -3.56
CA ALA A 14 3.15 2.54 -4.16
C ALA A 14 3.07 2.60 -5.69
N ASN A 15 4.19 2.85 -6.35
CA ASN A 15 4.30 2.76 -7.80
C ASN A 15 4.69 1.32 -8.20
N PRO A 16 4.15 0.73 -9.29
CA PRO A 16 4.48 -0.63 -9.69
C PRO A 16 5.97 -0.85 -10.03
N ASN A 17 6.74 0.21 -10.30
CA ASN A 17 8.18 0.14 -10.57
C ASN A 17 9.04 0.24 -9.29
N GLN A 18 8.44 0.46 -8.11
CA GLN A 18 9.18 0.41 -6.85
C GLN A 18 9.58 -1.02 -6.50
N THR A 19 10.74 -1.17 -5.85
CA THR A 19 11.15 -2.50 -5.40
C THR A 19 10.31 -2.94 -4.20
N ILE A 20 10.23 -4.25 -3.96
CA ILE A 20 9.59 -4.80 -2.75
C ILE A 20 10.23 -4.24 -1.47
N ARG A 21 11.54 -3.96 -1.50
CA ARG A 21 12.25 -3.33 -0.38
C ARG A 21 11.74 -1.91 -0.12
N ASP A 22 11.46 -1.14 -1.16
CA ASP A 22 10.92 0.21 -1.02
C ASP A 22 9.50 0.19 -0.46
N ALA A 23 8.67 -0.76 -0.92
CA ALA A 23 7.33 -0.98 -0.36
C ALA A 23 7.40 -1.34 1.13
N ALA A 24 8.27 -2.29 1.51
CA ALA A 24 8.46 -2.67 2.92
C ALA A 24 8.96 -1.51 3.79
N ARG A 25 9.89 -0.69 3.27
CA ARG A 25 10.36 0.52 3.96
C ARG A 25 9.24 1.53 4.16
N LEU A 26 8.42 1.74 3.14
CA LEU A 26 7.29 2.67 3.22
C LEU A 26 6.25 2.19 4.25
N MET A 27 5.89 0.89 4.22
CA MET A 27 5.04 0.24 5.22
C MET A 27 5.55 0.51 6.64
N ALA A 28 6.83 0.26 6.89
CA ALA A 28 7.45 0.49 8.20
C ALA A 28 7.52 1.97 8.60
N GLN A 29 7.72 2.88 7.65
CA GLN A 29 7.81 4.33 7.91
C GLN A 29 6.48 4.95 8.35
N ILE A 30 5.36 4.43 7.84
CA ILE A 30 4.02 4.98 8.14
C ILE A 30 3.17 4.03 9.00
N ASP A 31 3.78 2.98 9.55
CA ASP A 31 3.15 1.97 10.42
C ASP A 31 1.88 1.34 9.81
N VAL A 32 2.02 0.79 8.60
CA VAL A 32 0.93 0.08 7.90
C VAL A 32 1.39 -1.28 7.37
N GLY A 33 0.49 -2.26 7.37
CA GLY A 33 0.74 -3.60 6.81
C GLY A 33 0.28 -3.79 5.36
N VAL A 34 -0.28 -2.76 4.73
CA VAL A 34 -0.83 -2.83 3.36
C VAL A 34 -0.58 -1.56 2.59
N LEU A 35 -0.25 -1.70 1.31
CA LEU A 35 -0.12 -0.60 0.36
C LEU A 35 -0.91 -0.90 -0.92
N PRO A 36 -1.81 0.00 -1.35
CA PRO A 36 -2.30 -0.01 -2.72
C PRO A 36 -1.16 0.32 -3.68
N VAL A 37 -1.19 -0.29 -4.87
CA VAL A 37 -0.25 -0.03 -5.96
C VAL A 37 -1.00 0.65 -7.09
N GLY A 38 -0.53 1.83 -7.50
CA GLY A 38 -1.20 2.66 -8.50
C GLY A 38 -0.26 3.21 -9.56
N GLU A 39 -0.80 3.42 -10.75
CA GLU A 39 -0.11 3.99 -11.90
C GLU A 39 -1.10 4.81 -12.74
N ASN A 40 -0.72 6.02 -13.15
CA ASN A 40 -1.54 6.89 -14.02
C ASN A 40 -2.99 7.06 -13.53
N ASP A 41 -3.15 7.38 -12.24
CA ASP A 41 -4.47 7.56 -11.58
C ASP A 41 -5.38 6.30 -11.63
N ARG A 42 -4.77 5.12 -11.76
CA ARG A 42 -5.46 3.83 -11.68
C ARG A 42 -4.86 2.96 -10.59
N LEU A 43 -5.72 2.31 -9.83
CA LEU A 43 -5.33 1.22 -8.94
C LEU A 43 -5.01 -0.01 -9.81
N VAL A 44 -3.78 -0.50 -9.71
CA VAL A 44 -3.30 -1.65 -10.49
C VAL A 44 -3.02 -2.88 -9.62
N GLY A 45 -2.99 -2.72 -8.30
CA GLY A 45 -2.79 -3.85 -7.39
C GLY A 45 -2.73 -3.44 -5.92
N MET A 46 -2.32 -4.39 -5.09
CA MET A 46 -2.12 -4.25 -3.65
C MET A 46 -1.00 -5.19 -3.22
N ILE A 47 -0.24 -4.79 -2.20
CA ILE A 47 0.76 -5.63 -1.56
C ILE A 47 0.65 -5.49 -0.03
N THR A 48 0.81 -6.60 0.68
CA THR A 48 0.82 -6.65 2.14
C THR A 48 2.20 -7.03 2.68
N ASP A 49 2.48 -6.69 3.93
CA ASP A 49 3.68 -7.13 4.64
C ASP A 49 3.79 -8.67 4.69
N ARG A 50 2.67 -9.38 4.77
CA ARG A 50 2.57 -10.83 4.72
C ARG A 50 3.03 -11.38 3.37
N ASP A 51 2.66 -10.75 2.25
CA ASP A 51 3.14 -11.16 0.93
C ASP A 51 4.67 -11.11 0.83
N ILE A 52 5.29 -10.17 1.56
CA ILE A 52 6.74 -9.99 1.64
C ILE A 52 7.38 -10.97 2.62
N ALA A 53 6.75 -11.22 3.78
CA ALA A 53 7.36 -12.01 4.85
C ALA A 53 7.33 -13.52 4.61
N ILE A 54 6.37 -14.02 3.82
CA ILE A 54 6.20 -15.48 3.59
C ILE A 54 6.81 -15.97 2.28
N ARG A 55 7.38 -15.08 1.47
CA ARG A 55 7.97 -15.38 0.15
C ARG A 55 9.44 -14.98 0.14
#